data_AF-A0A5E4P685-F1
#
_entry.id   AF-A0A5E4P685-F1
#
_cell.length_a   1.000
_cell.length_b   1.000
_cell.length_c   1.000
_cell.angle_alpha   90.00
_cell.angle_beta   90.00
_cell.angle_gamma   90.00
#
_symmetry.space_group_name_H-M   'P 1'
#
loop_
_entity.id
_entity.type
_entity.pdbx_description
1 polymer ?
#
loop_
_entity_poly.entity_id
_entity_poly.type
_entity_poly.pdbx_seq_one_letter_code
_entity_poly.pdbx_strand_id
1 'polypeptide(L)'
;MAAKKFEKLPVQNSPPGKEFVFRTHDGREVGRAKNVPEFAALLKTVPLDSVLYHANGGHFAPWLDFMGRRLTAVKIRGVKGGNENVRKDLVRLFE
;
A
#
# COMPACT_ATOMS: atom_id res chain seq x y z
N MET A 1 -26.39 -14.04 -0.77
CA MET A 1 -25.25 -14.99 -0.67
C MET A 1 -24.32 -14.77 -1.85
N ALA A 2 -23.29 -13.92 -1.71
CA ALA A 2 -22.27 -13.70 -2.74
C ALA A 2 -20.90 -13.42 -2.09
N ALA A 3 -20.56 -14.18 -1.06
CA ALA A 3 -19.24 -14.10 -0.43
C ALA A 3 -18.54 -15.44 -0.69
N LYS A 4 -18.00 -15.62 -1.91
CA LYS A 4 -17.17 -16.80 -2.28
C LYS A 4 -16.51 -16.73 -3.67
N LYS A 5 -16.09 -15.55 -4.16
CA LYS A 5 -15.44 -15.45 -5.49
C LYS A 5 -14.03 -14.85 -5.53
N PHE A 6 -13.41 -14.58 -4.39
CA PHE A 6 -12.00 -14.12 -4.35
C PHE A 6 -11.14 -14.85 -3.31
N GLU A 7 -11.63 -15.96 -2.75
CA GLU A 7 -10.78 -16.86 -1.99
C GLU A 7 -9.88 -17.65 -2.95
N LYS A 8 -8.55 -17.54 -2.75
CA LYS A 8 -7.47 -18.43 -3.25
C LYS A 8 -6.83 -18.13 -4.61
N LEU A 9 -6.50 -16.88 -4.91
CA LEU A 9 -5.30 -16.66 -5.72
C LEU A 9 -4.06 -16.75 -4.81
N PRO A 10 -3.00 -17.46 -5.22
CA PRO A 10 -1.76 -17.49 -4.44
C PRO A 10 -1.24 -16.07 -4.25
N VAL A 11 -0.71 -15.77 -3.07
CA VAL A 11 -0.05 -14.49 -2.82
C VAL A 11 1.13 -14.37 -3.77
N GLN A 12 1.02 -13.46 -4.73
CA GLN A 12 2.10 -13.18 -5.67
C GLN A 12 3.08 -12.21 -5.03
N ASN A 13 4.34 -12.63 -4.91
CA ASN A 13 5.43 -11.72 -4.58
C ASN A 13 5.88 -10.96 -5.84
N SER A 14 6.28 -9.72 -5.65
CA SER A 14 7.05 -8.96 -6.64
C SER A 14 8.38 -9.67 -6.94
N PRO A 15 8.94 -9.48 -8.15
CA PRO A 15 10.30 -9.88 -8.44
C PRO A 15 11.30 -9.25 -7.46
N PRO A 16 12.46 -9.90 -7.21
CA PRO A 16 13.50 -9.33 -6.37
C PRO A 16 13.89 -7.91 -6.79
N GLY A 17 13.93 -6.98 -5.83
CA GLY A 17 14.27 -5.56 -6.08
C GLY A 17 13.12 -4.73 -6.64
N LYS A 18 11.90 -5.28 -6.73
CA LYS A 18 10.67 -4.59 -7.11
C LYS A 18 9.67 -4.51 -5.95
N GLU A 19 10.12 -4.77 -4.72
CA GLU A 19 9.31 -4.63 -3.52
C GLU A 19 8.94 -3.16 -3.27
N PHE A 20 7.82 -2.92 -2.60
CA PHE A 20 7.55 -1.57 -2.11
C PHE A 20 8.39 -1.31 -0.87
N VAL A 21 9.13 -0.21 -0.88
CA VAL A 21 9.96 0.19 0.26
C VAL A 21 9.37 1.44 0.90
N PHE A 22 8.82 1.27 2.10
CA PHE A 22 8.41 2.39 2.94
C PHE A 22 9.65 3.11 3.44
N ARG A 23 9.64 4.43 3.27
CA ARG A 23 10.73 5.33 3.63
C ARG A 23 10.16 6.58 4.29
N THR A 24 10.87 7.13 5.25
CA THR A 24 10.63 8.49 5.75
C THR A 24 11.14 9.52 4.74
N HIS A 25 10.80 10.79 4.94
CA HIS A 25 11.13 11.87 3.99
C HIS A 25 12.65 12.08 3.82
N ASP A 26 13.44 11.65 4.80
CA ASP A 26 14.91 11.67 4.83
C ASP A 26 15.53 10.45 4.10
N GLY A 27 14.71 9.55 3.58
CA GLY A 27 15.14 8.38 2.81
C GLY A 27 15.40 7.11 3.63
N ARG A 28 15.27 7.16 4.96
CA ARG A 28 15.46 5.98 5.81
C ARG A 28 14.36 4.94 5.56
N GLU A 29 14.76 3.70 5.30
CA GLU A 29 13.84 2.56 5.15
C GLU A 29 13.22 2.19 6.50
N VAL A 30 11.89 2.05 6.51
CA VAL A 30 11.09 1.71 7.72
C VAL A 30 10.21 0.47 7.53
N GLY A 31 10.22 -0.11 6.34
CA GLY A 31 9.48 -1.33 6.02
C GLY A 31 9.57 -1.68 4.55
N ARG A 32 9.40 -2.96 4.23
CA ARG A 32 9.45 -3.48 2.87
C ARG A 32 8.35 -4.52 2.67
N ALA A 33 7.56 -4.35 1.62
CA ALA A 33 6.49 -5.27 1.25
C ALA A 33 6.81 -5.94 -0.08
N LYS A 34 6.95 -7.26 -0.08
CA LYS A 34 7.10 -8.00 -1.34
C LYS A 34 5.76 -8.31 -2.01
N ASN A 35 4.65 -8.18 -1.31
CA ASN A 35 3.30 -8.46 -1.81
C ASN A 35 2.25 -7.52 -1.19
N VAL A 36 1.04 -7.53 -1.76
CA VAL A 36 -0.06 -6.65 -1.34
C VAL A 36 -0.52 -6.89 0.11
N PRO A 37 -0.65 -8.15 0.61
CA PRO A 37 -0.94 -8.40 2.02
C PRO A 37 0.07 -7.76 2.98
N GLU A 38 1.37 -7.90 2.72
CA GLU A 38 2.42 -7.27 3.53
C GLU A 38 2.36 -5.74 3.46
N PHE A 39 2.08 -5.18 2.28
CA PHE A 39 1.88 -3.73 2.14
C PHE A 39 0.73 -3.24 3.02
N ALA A 40 -0.41 -3.93 3.00
CA ALA A 40 -1.58 -3.59 3.82
C ALA A 40 -1.31 -3.74 5.32
N ALA A 41 -0.54 -4.75 5.72
CA ALA A 41 -0.11 -4.93 7.10
C ALA A 41 0.85 -3.79 7.54
N LEU A 42 1.83 -3.46 6.70
CA LEU A 42 2.80 -2.40 6.98
C LEU A 42 2.16 -1.02 7.05
N LEU A 43 1.13 -0.73 6.24
CA LEU A 43 0.34 0.51 6.40
C LEU A 43 -0.17 0.73 7.83
N LYS A 44 -0.45 -0.35 8.58
CA LYS A 44 -0.92 -0.27 9.97
C LYS A 44 0.19 0.05 10.96
N THR A 45 1.44 -0.33 10.68
CA THR A 45 2.53 -0.32 11.67
C THR A 45 3.67 0.65 11.37
N VAL A 46 3.92 1.00 10.11
CA VAL A 46 5.01 1.95 9.77
C VAL A 46 4.71 3.35 10.33
N PRO A 47 5.75 4.16 10.59
CA PRO A 47 5.58 5.54 11.04
C PRO A 47 4.62 6.36 10.15
N LEU A 48 3.80 7.23 10.77
CA LEU A 48 2.78 8.01 10.04
C LEU A 48 3.41 8.94 9.01
N ASP A 49 4.53 9.58 9.34
CA ASP A 49 5.28 10.44 8.43
C ASP A 49 5.69 9.73 7.13
N SER A 50 6.07 8.45 7.21
CA SER A 50 6.32 7.61 6.02
C SER A 50 5.06 7.38 5.19
N VAL A 51 3.92 7.06 5.84
CA VAL A 51 2.64 6.88 5.14
C VAL A 51 2.24 8.17 4.41
N LEU A 52 2.31 9.31 5.09
CA LEU A 52 1.98 10.62 4.52
C LEU A 52 2.91 10.98 3.37
N TYR A 53 4.21 10.75 3.52
CA TYR A 53 5.21 10.99 2.47
C TYR A 53 4.84 10.23 1.18
N HIS A 54 4.58 8.93 1.28
CA HIS A 54 4.27 8.11 0.11
C HIS A 54 2.86 8.37 -0.46
N ALA A 55 1.87 8.66 0.38
CA ALA A 55 0.52 9.02 -0.05
C ALA A 55 0.52 10.32 -0.86
N ASN A 56 1.13 11.37 -0.31
CA ASN A 56 1.17 12.69 -0.93
C ASN A 56 2.02 12.70 -2.19
N GLY A 57 3.15 11.96 -2.19
CA GLY A 57 3.99 11.74 -3.37
C GLY A 57 3.37 10.82 -4.44
N GLY A 58 2.27 10.15 -4.13
CA GLY A 58 1.58 9.27 -5.09
C GLY A 58 2.35 7.97 -5.40
N HIS A 59 3.24 7.54 -4.51
CA HIS A 59 4.15 6.40 -4.76
C HIS A 59 3.44 5.04 -4.69
N PHE A 60 2.33 4.94 -3.97
CA PHE A 60 1.60 3.68 -3.82
C PHE A 60 0.93 3.21 -5.12
N ALA A 61 0.37 4.13 -5.90
CA ALA A 61 -0.44 3.78 -7.06
C ALA A 61 0.38 3.05 -8.16
N PRO A 62 1.57 3.52 -8.57
CA PRO A 62 2.39 2.79 -9.55
C PRO A 62 2.74 1.37 -9.12
N TRP A 63 3.07 1.17 -7.84
CA TRP A 63 3.42 -0.16 -7.35
C TRP A 63 2.21 -1.10 -7.25
N LEU A 64 1.05 -0.59 -6.81
CA LEU A 64 -0.18 -1.38 -6.78
C LEU A 64 -0.64 -1.77 -8.19
N ASP A 65 -0.50 -0.88 -9.17
CA ASP A 65 -0.81 -1.19 -10.57
C ASP A 65 0.12 -2.28 -11.12
N PHE A 66 1.44 -2.17 -10.83
CA PHE A 66 2.42 -3.22 -11.12
C PHE A 66 2.06 -4.57 -10.50
N MET A 67 1.53 -4.58 -9.28
CA MET A 67 1.04 -5.78 -8.58
C MET A 67 -0.36 -6.25 -9.04
N GLY A 68 -0.88 -5.72 -10.15
CA GLY A 68 -2.16 -6.10 -10.75
C GLY A 68 -3.39 -5.55 -10.02
N ARG A 69 -3.24 -4.57 -9.11
CA ARG A 69 -4.32 -3.96 -8.33
C ARG A 69 -4.81 -2.64 -8.93
N ARG A 70 -5.07 -2.62 -10.24
CA ARG A 70 -5.41 -1.40 -10.99
C ARG A 70 -6.57 -0.60 -10.39
N LEU A 71 -7.65 -1.25 -9.97
CA LEU A 71 -8.79 -0.56 -9.35
C LEU A 71 -8.43 0.09 -8.00
N THR A 72 -7.62 -0.59 -7.19
CA THR A 72 -7.11 -0.04 -5.93
C THR A 72 -6.14 1.11 -6.19
N ALA A 73 -5.28 0.99 -7.20
CA ALA A 73 -4.36 2.04 -7.63
C ALA A 73 -5.08 3.31 -8.10
N VAL A 74 -6.26 3.20 -8.71
CA VAL A 74 -7.09 4.38 -9.04
C VAL A 74 -7.64 5.03 -7.78
N LYS A 75 -8.21 4.24 -6.86
CA LYS A 75 -8.80 4.76 -5.60
C LYS A 75 -7.75 5.44 -4.71
N ILE A 76 -6.56 4.83 -4.57
CA ILE A 76 -5.54 5.30 -3.64
C ILE A 76 -4.96 6.68 -4.01
N ARG A 77 -5.02 7.08 -5.29
CA ARG A 77 -4.53 8.39 -5.76
C ARG A 77 -5.24 9.58 -5.11
N GLY A 78 -6.48 9.40 -4.68
CA GLY A 78 -7.27 10.43 -4.01
C GLY A 78 -7.00 10.53 -2.50
N VAL A 79 -6.28 9.57 -1.91
CA VAL A 79 -6.06 9.53 -0.45
C VAL A 79 -4.76 10.27 -0.12
N LYS A 80 -4.88 11.48 0.41
CA LYS A 80 -3.78 12.41 0.71
C LYS A 80 -4.12 13.24 1.94
N GLY A 81 -3.13 13.87 2.57
CA GLY A 81 -3.35 14.73 3.74
C GLY A 81 -2.15 14.81 4.68
N GLY A 82 -2.41 15.24 5.92
CA GLY A 82 -1.37 15.49 6.93
C GLY A 82 -1.62 14.84 8.29
N ASN A 83 -2.53 13.88 8.39
CA ASN A 83 -2.89 13.27 9.67
C ASN A 83 -3.28 11.78 9.53
N GLU A 84 -3.57 11.16 10.66
CA GLU A 84 -3.86 9.72 10.79
C GLU A 84 -5.08 9.24 9.97
N ASN A 85 -5.98 10.12 9.54
CA ASN A 85 -7.10 9.72 8.68
C ASN A 85 -6.61 9.17 7.34
N VAL A 86 -5.48 9.67 6.82
CA VAL A 86 -4.84 9.12 5.62
C VAL A 86 -4.54 7.63 5.81
N ARG A 87 -3.92 7.25 6.94
CA ARG A 87 -3.64 5.82 7.22
C ARG A 87 -4.93 5.01 7.26
N LYS A 88 -5.94 5.49 7.98
CA LYS A 88 -7.23 4.79 8.13
C LYS A 88 -7.92 4.57 6.78
N ASP A 89 -7.94 5.59 5.93
CA ASP A 89 -8.56 5.51 4.61
C ASP A 89 -7.78 4.58 3.68
N LEU A 90 -6.44 4.60 3.74
CA LEU A 90 -5.61 3.64 3.01
C LEU A 90 -5.87 2.20 3.46
N VAL A 91 -5.91 1.94 4.77
CA VAL A 91 -6.15 0.61 5.35
C VAL A 91 -7.50 0.05 4.91
N ARG A 92 -8.56 0.88 4.92
CA ARG A 92 -9.92 0.50 4.47
C ARG A 92 -10.00 0.07 3.01
N LEU A 93 -9.02 0.40 2.16
CA LEU A 93 -8.98 -0.07 0.77
C LEU A 93 -8.59 -1.54 0.63
N PHE A 94 -8.12 -2.17 1.71
CA PHE A 94 -7.62 -3.55 1.74
C PHE A 94 -8.42 -4.46 2.69
N GLU A 95 -9.50 -3.95 3.27
CA GLU A 95 -10.49 -4.69 4.07
C GLU A 95 -11.72 -5.03 3.21
#